data_AF-A0A2M6ZTP1-F1
#
_entry.id   AF-A0A2M6ZTP1-F1
#
_cell.length_a   1.000
_cell.length_b   1.000
_cell.length_c   1.000
_cell.angle_alpha   90.00
_cell.angle_beta   90.00
_cell.angle_gamma   90.00
#
_symmetry.space_group_name_H-M   'P 1'
#
loop_
_entity.id
_entity.type
_entity.pdbx_description
1 polymer ?
#
loop_
_entity_poly.entity_id
_entity_poly.type
_entity_poly.pdbx_seq_one_letter_code
_entity_poly.pdbx_strand_id
1 'polypeptide(L)'
;MRKAKLIIPTLLFPILLLLVVMAAVYSSEPKSMGPIIMTQIACLAESSDKITIVLEPTSEAIADEIYNVEVKRGDIIRATSSVSWTQKELQARQAKAFRFPTTPAEFQFYAMDRNQMGYVWKNLSKEFTVVTYTGTSSQIIEYVPAPPSSFNWWFVWIPLVGIVLFVVYLRILVSYRKEGIATRCPKCNKWWAQVDDGSEVISAGHYQGYEREYVTDTHYDKDRQETGTTDRAVLIPTTHYYSISRYSYHCKFCGHKWTAER
;
A
#
# COMPACT_ATOMS: atom_id res chain seq x y z
N MET A 1 -22.23 -27.95 -10.65
CA MET A 1 -21.78 -26.55 -10.91
C MET A 1 -21.67 -25.74 -9.60
N ARG A 2 -20.62 -25.92 -8.78
CA ARG A 2 -20.42 -25.14 -7.53
C ARG A 2 -18.96 -24.70 -7.24
N LYS A 3 -18.02 -24.92 -8.17
CA LYS A 3 -16.58 -24.61 -7.96
C LYS A 3 -16.16 -23.20 -8.45
N ALA A 4 -16.99 -22.51 -9.23
CA ALA A 4 -16.63 -21.22 -9.84
C ALA A 4 -16.81 -20.00 -8.90
N LYS A 5 -17.55 -20.11 -7.79
CA LYS A 5 -17.88 -18.95 -6.92
C LYS A 5 -16.78 -18.53 -5.94
N LEU A 6 -15.70 -19.29 -5.78
CA LEU A 6 -14.63 -18.98 -4.81
C LEU A 6 -13.35 -18.39 -5.43
N ILE A 7 -13.19 -18.46 -6.75
CA ILE A 7 -11.96 -18.05 -7.47
C ILE A 7 -11.93 -16.53 -7.73
N ILE A 8 -13.10 -15.94 -7.94
CA ILE A 8 -13.25 -14.51 -8.24
C ILE A 8 -12.78 -13.61 -7.08
N PRO A 9 -13.18 -13.82 -5.81
CA PRO A 9 -12.72 -12.97 -4.71
C PRO A 9 -11.25 -13.21 -4.30
N THR A 10 -10.67 -14.37 -4.63
CA THR A 10 -9.28 -14.70 -4.27
C THR A 10 -8.25 -14.07 -5.22
N LEU A 11 -8.62 -13.79 -6.48
CA LEU A 11 -7.75 -13.12 -7.46
C LEU A 11 -7.95 -11.60 -7.52
N LEU A 12 -9.17 -11.10 -7.32
CA LEU A 12 -9.46 -9.66 -7.41
C LEU A 12 -8.84 -8.85 -6.27
N PHE A 13 -8.82 -9.39 -5.05
CA PHE A 13 -8.29 -8.68 -3.89
C PHE A 13 -6.79 -8.32 -3.99
N PRO A 14 -5.87 -9.23 -4.36
CA PRO A 14 -4.46 -8.89 -4.48
C PRO A 14 -4.16 -7.91 -5.63
N ILE A 15 -4.92 -7.97 -6.73
CA ILE A 15 -4.76 -7.03 -7.86
C ILE A 15 -5.20 -5.63 -7.43
N LEU A 16 -6.32 -5.51 -6.72
CA LEU A 16 -6.80 -4.23 -6.22
C LEU A 16 -5.82 -3.61 -5.21
N LEU A 17 -5.25 -4.44 -4.32
CA LEU A 17 -4.23 -4.02 -3.36
C LEU A 17 -2.97 -3.50 -4.07
N LEU A 18 -2.50 -4.21 -5.11
CA LEU A 18 -1.33 -3.81 -5.89
C LEU A 18 -1.56 -2.46 -6.60
N LEU A 19 -2.75 -2.23 -7.15
CA LEU A 19 -3.11 -0.96 -7.79
C LEU A 19 -3.13 0.20 -6.79
N VAL A 20 -3.64 -0.01 -5.58
CA VAL A 20 -3.64 1.01 -4.52
C VAL A 20 -2.21 1.37 -4.09
N VAL A 21 -1.33 0.36 -3.96
CA VAL A 21 0.09 0.59 -3.62
C VAL A 21 0.81 1.33 -4.74
N MET A 22 0.60 0.94 -6.01
CA MET A 22 1.20 1.63 -7.16
C MET A 22 0.74 3.08 -7.27
N ALA A 23 -0.55 3.36 -7.02
CA ALA A 23 -1.08 4.73 -7.00
C ALA A 23 -0.47 5.57 -5.86
N ALA A 24 -0.28 4.98 -4.67
CA ALA A 24 0.36 5.66 -3.55
C ALA A 24 1.85 5.95 -3.81
N VAL A 25 2.57 5.03 -4.49
CA VAL A 25 3.98 5.20 -4.85
C VAL A 25 4.17 6.24 -5.96
N TYR A 26 3.36 6.20 -7.02
CA TYR A 26 3.44 7.16 -8.13
C TYR A 26 2.99 8.59 -7.73
N SER A 27 2.13 8.72 -6.72
CA SER A 27 1.75 10.00 -6.13
C SER A 27 2.89 10.67 -5.35
N SER A 28 4.01 9.98 -5.13
CA SER A 28 5.08 10.43 -4.22
C SER A 28 6.38 10.84 -4.90
N GLU A 29 6.44 10.99 -6.23
CA GLU A 29 7.62 11.56 -6.89
C GLU A 29 7.87 12.99 -6.36
N PRO A 30 8.91 13.21 -5.54
CA PRO A 30 9.26 14.55 -5.13
C PRO A 30 9.95 15.17 -6.35
N LYS A 31 9.36 16.21 -6.94
CA LYS A 31 10.14 17.16 -7.75
C LYS A 31 11.37 17.51 -6.93
N SER A 32 12.56 17.32 -7.48
CA SER A 32 13.81 17.58 -6.77
C SER A 32 13.89 19.06 -6.39
N MET A 33 13.37 19.38 -5.20
CA MET A 33 13.62 20.65 -4.55
C MET A 33 15.07 20.61 -4.10
N GLY A 34 15.83 21.68 -4.37
CA GLY A 34 17.14 21.86 -3.76
C GLY A 34 17.06 21.78 -2.22
N PRO A 35 18.20 21.80 -1.51
CA PRO A 35 18.22 21.69 -0.06
C PRO A 35 17.24 22.67 0.57
N ILE A 36 16.30 22.17 1.38
CA ILE A 36 15.30 22.98 2.08
C ILE A 36 16.01 23.69 3.21
N ILE A 37 16.18 25.00 3.12
CA ILE A 37 16.90 25.83 4.10
C ILE A 37 16.03 26.12 5.34
N MET A 38 14.72 26.24 5.14
CA MET A 38 13.78 26.51 6.24
C MET A 38 12.38 26.00 5.92
N THR A 39 11.59 25.78 6.95
CA THR A 39 10.21 25.29 6.86
C THR A 39 9.25 26.29 7.49
N GLN A 40 8.12 26.53 6.81
CA GLN A 40 7.01 27.23 7.40
C GLN A 40 6.22 26.25 8.26
N ILE A 41 6.24 26.46 9.58
CA ILE A 41 5.51 25.61 10.52
C ILE A 41 4.13 26.17 10.85
N ALA A 42 3.91 27.48 10.65
CA ALA A 42 2.60 28.10 10.79
C ALA A 42 2.46 29.41 10.00
N CYS A 43 1.25 29.67 9.49
CA CYS A 43 0.79 31.00 9.09
C CYS A 43 -0.59 31.21 9.72
N LEU A 44 -0.72 32.20 10.61
CA LEU A 44 -1.85 32.36 11.51
C LEU A 44 -2.37 33.79 11.50
N ALA A 45 -3.68 33.98 11.51
CA ALA A 45 -4.27 35.26 11.94
C ALA A 45 -4.44 35.26 13.48
N GLU A 46 -3.52 35.90 14.21
CA GLU A 46 -3.66 36.07 15.68
C GLU A 46 -4.78 37.07 15.99
N SER A 47 -4.84 38.13 15.19
CA SER A 47 -5.80 39.21 15.29
C SER A 47 -6.30 39.63 13.92
N SER A 48 -7.46 40.30 13.87
CA SER A 48 -8.04 40.73 12.59
C SER A 48 -7.13 41.72 11.86
N ASP A 49 -6.21 42.38 12.58
CA ASP A 49 -5.23 43.35 12.07
C ASP A 49 -3.85 42.75 11.76
N LYS A 50 -3.56 41.47 12.10
CA LYS A 50 -2.20 40.91 11.98
C LYS A 50 -2.18 39.44 11.55
N ILE A 51 -1.28 39.14 10.63
CA ILE A 51 -0.90 37.77 10.26
C ILE A 51 0.50 37.50 10.79
N THR A 52 0.68 36.32 11.37
CA THR A 52 1.96 35.81 11.88
C THR A 52 2.40 34.61 11.07
N ILE A 53 3.63 34.63 10.59
CA ILE A 53 4.29 33.50 9.95
C ILE A 53 5.41 33.03 10.86
N VAL A 54 5.48 31.72 11.09
CA VAL A 54 6.51 31.10 11.92
C VAL A 54 7.37 30.20 11.05
N LEU A 55 8.68 30.48 11.05
CA LEU A 55 9.68 29.74 10.29
C LEU A 55 10.62 29.00 11.24
N GLU A 56 10.96 27.77 10.91
CA GLU A 56 11.96 26.95 11.59
C GLU A 56 13.15 26.68 10.64
N PRO A 57 14.41 26.82 11.10
CA PRO A 57 15.56 26.51 10.28
C PRO A 57 15.74 24.98 10.13
N THR A 58 16.21 24.51 8.97
CA THR A 58 16.60 23.11 8.79
C THR A 58 18.10 22.90 9.08
N SER A 59 18.58 21.67 8.87
CA SER A 59 20.02 21.36 8.92
C SER A 59 20.84 22.04 7.82
N GLU A 60 20.20 22.56 6.78
CA GLU A 60 20.87 23.22 5.64
C GLU A 60 21.04 24.73 5.86
N ALA A 61 20.46 25.28 6.94
CA ALA A 61 20.61 26.70 7.30
C ALA A 61 22.03 26.99 7.81
N ILE A 62 22.58 28.13 7.40
CA ILE A 62 23.92 28.61 7.77
C ILE A 62 23.79 29.67 8.86
N ALA A 63 24.63 29.58 9.88
CA ALA A 63 24.64 30.54 10.97
C ALA A 63 25.03 31.94 10.49
N ASP A 64 24.35 32.94 11.04
CA ASP A 64 24.57 34.37 10.81
C ASP A 64 24.37 34.84 9.35
N GLU A 65 23.92 33.96 8.46
CA GLU A 65 23.49 34.32 7.11
C GLU A 65 22.10 34.99 7.17
N ILE A 66 21.93 36.03 6.35
CA ILE A 66 20.66 36.77 6.23
C ILE A 66 19.89 36.21 5.04
N TYR A 67 18.73 35.62 5.36
CA TYR A 67 17.76 35.14 4.38
C TYR A 67 16.66 36.18 4.20
N ASN A 68 16.32 36.50 2.95
CA ASN A 68 15.16 37.31 2.64
C ASN A 68 13.93 36.42 2.53
N VAL A 69 12.81 36.88 3.09
CA VAL A 69 11.54 36.19 3.19
C VAL A 69 10.49 37.00 2.45
N GLU A 70 9.92 36.43 1.39
CA GLU A 70 8.79 36.96 0.65
C GLU A 70 7.53 36.16 1.01
N VAL A 71 6.55 36.86 1.56
CA VAL A 71 5.22 36.31 1.79
C VAL A 71 4.37 36.65 0.58
N LYS A 72 3.87 35.64 -0.13
CA LYS A 72 3.04 35.81 -1.32
C LYS A 72 1.63 35.31 -1.08
N ARG A 73 0.65 35.94 -1.73
CA ARG A 73 -0.73 35.45 -1.85
C ARG A 73 -1.01 35.25 -3.34
N GLY A 74 -0.99 34.01 -3.80
CA GLY A 74 -0.84 33.72 -5.23
C GLY A 74 0.49 34.27 -5.74
N ASP A 75 0.47 35.07 -6.81
CA ASP A 75 1.66 35.65 -7.43
C ASP A 75 2.06 37.03 -6.86
N ILE A 76 1.27 37.58 -5.94
CA ILE A 76 1.48 38.93 -5.40
C ILE A 76 2.31 38.86 -4.12
N ILE A 77 3.42 39.59 -4.08
CA ILE A 77 4.20 39.81 -2.85
C ILE A 77 3.38 40.68 -1.89
N ARG A 78 3.06 40.13 -0.71
CA ARG A 78 2.29 40.78 0.35
C ARG A 78 3.17 41.45 1.38
N ALA A 79 4.26 40.80 1.76
CA ALA A 79 5.22 41.32 2.72
C ALA A 79 6.62 40.77 2.42
N THR A 80 7.63 41.56 2.74
CA THR A 80 9.01 41.12 2.75
C THR A 80 9.60 41.29 4.14
N SER A 81 10.47 40.37 4.53
CA SER A 81 11.22 40.44 5.78
C SER A 81 12.59 39.81 5.58
N SER A 82 13.44 39.88 6.60
CA SER A 82 14.72 39.20 6.61
C SER A 82 14.90 38.47 7.93
N VAL A 83 15.55 37.30 7.89
CA VAL A 83 15.81 36.47 9.04
C VAL A 83 17.23 35.94 9.01
N SER A 84 17.85 35.85 10.18
CA SER A 84 19.09 35.12 10.40
C SER A 84 18.98 34.34 11.69
N TRP A 85 19.79 33.31 11.85
CA TRP A 85 19.92 32.56 13.11
C TRP A 85 21.37 32.50 13.53
N THR A 86 21.64 32.76 14.80
CA THR A 86 22.98 32.51 15.35
C THR A 86 23.24 31.01 15.44
N GLN A 87 24.50 30.61 15.54
CA GLN A 87 24.90 29.20 15.71
C GLN A 87 24.14 28.49 16.85
N LYS A 88 23.92 29.19 17.98
CA LYS A 88 23.18 28.66 19.13
C LYS A 88 21.70 28.43 18.82
N GLU A 89 21.09 29.36 18.07
CA GLU A 89 19.68 29.27 17.68
C GLU A 89 19.45 28.14 16.66
N LEU A 90 20.39 27.90 15.74
CA LEU A 90 20.34 26.77 14.81
C LEU A 90 20.45 25.42 15.52
N GLN A 91 21.39 25.28 16.46
CA GLN A 91 21.54 24.07 17.27
C GLN A 91 20.27 23.75 18.08
N ALA A 92 19.57 24.78 18.54
CA ALA A 92 18.31 24.64 19.27
C ALA A 92 17.07 24.54 18.35
N ARG A 93 17.23 24.61 17.02
CA ARG A 93 16.15 24.70 16.02
C ARG A 93 15.11 25.76 16.40
N GLN A 94 15.58 26.93 16.82
CA GLN A 94 14.70 27.96 17.34
C GLN A 94 13.83 28.56 16.23
N ALA A 95 12.52 28.41 16.34
CA ALA A 95 11.58 29.04 15.43
C ALA A 95 11.53 30.57 15.62
N LYS A 96 11.37 31.32 14.53
CA LYS A 96 11.19 32.79 14.54
C LYS A 96 9.86 33.16 13.89
N ALA A 97 9.18 34.15 14.48
CA ALA A 97 7.86 34.59 14.07
C ALA A 97 7.92 36.00 13.46
N PHE A 98 7.27 36.18 12.32
CA PHE A 98 7.18 37.44 11.56
C PHE A 98 5.74 37.90 11.54
N ARG A 99 5.51 39.15 11.94
CA ARG A 99 4.18 39.75 11.99
C ARG A 99 4.06 40.83 10.95
N PHE A 100 2.98 40.82 10.18
CA PHE A 100 2.68 41.88 9.23
C PHE A 100 1.20 42.28 9.30
N PRO A 101 0.87 43.55 9.00
CA PRO A 101 -0.49 44.04 9.07
C PRO A 101 -1.35 43.40 7.97
N THR A 102 -2.60 43.10 8.30
CA THR A 102 -3.61 42.69 7.30
C THR A 102 -4.03 43.88 6.44
N THR A 103 -4.35 43.63 5.18
CA THR A 103 -5.07 44.61 4.35
C THR A 103 -6.51 44.81 4.84
N PRO A 104 -7.18 45.93 4.46
CA PRO A 104 -8.60 46.12 4.78
C PRO A 104 -9.51 44.98 4.31
N ALA A 105 -9.23 44.36 3.16
CA ALA A 105 -10.00 43.23 2.64
C ALA A 105 -9.78 41.95 3.48
N GLU A 106 -8.53 41.67 3.86
CA GLU A 106 -8.17 40.57 4.77
C GLU A 106 -8.76 40.78 6.17
N PHE A 107 -8.72 42.01 6.68
CA PHE A 107 -9.31 42.38 7.96
C PHE A 107 -10.81 42.07 7.99
N GLN A 108 -11.55 42.49 6.96
CA GLN A 108 -12.99 42.21 6.88
C GLN A 108 -13.28 40.70 6.83
N PHE A 109 -12.51 39.96 6.02
CA PHE A 109 -12.66 38.52 5.90
C PHE A 109 -12.37 37.78 7.21
N TYR A 110 -11.25 38.10 7.87
CA TYR A 110 -10.87 37.46 9.14
C TYR A 110 -11.69 37.94 10.34
N ALA A 111 -12.24 39.16 10.28
CA ALA A 111 -13.18 39.66 11.29
C ALA A 111 -14.54 38.95 11.23
N MET A 112 -15.04 38.60 10.04
CA MET A 112 -16.31 37.88 9.86
C MET A 112 -16.25 36.43 10.36
N ASP A 113 -15.10 35.77 10.24
CA ASP A 113 -14.91 34.39 10.71
C ASP A 113 -14.79 34.27 12.24
N ARG A 114 -14.61 35.39 12.96
CA ARG A 114 -14.59 35.44 14.42
C ARG A 114 -16.00 35.39 15.02
N ASN A 115 -16.74 34.31 14.76
CA ASN A 115 -18.02 34.07 15.44
C ASN A 115 -17.83 33.35 16.80
N GLN A 116 -18.16 34.09 17.87
CA GLN A 116 -18.57 33.71 19.25
C GLN A 116 -17.79 32.69 20.12
N MET A 117 -16.80 31.93 19.64
CA MET A 117 -16.17 30.86 20.47
C MET A 117 -14.71 31.09 20.90
N GLY A 118 -14.27 32.34 21.02
CA GLY A 118 -12.93 32.66 21.53
C GLY A 118 -11.80 32.49 20.51
N TYR A 119 -10.58 32.80 20.93
CA TYR A 119 -9.37 32.95 20.09
C TYR A 119 -8.96 31.65 19.38
N VAL A 120 -9.67 31.26 18.32
CA VAL A 120 -9.21 30.20 17.41
C VAL A 120 -8.31 30.84 16.37
N TRP A 121 -7.02 30.53 16.44
CA TRP A 121 -6.02 30.94 15.47
C TRP A 121 -6.37 30.30 14.12
N LYS A 122 -6.73 31.13 13.12
CA LYS A 122 -7.06 30.62 11.79
C LYS A 122 -5.76 30.29 11.06
N ASN A 123 -5.61 29.03 10.62
CA ASN A 123 -4.48 28.60 9.82
C ASN A 123 -4.65 29.07 8.36
N LEU A 124 -3.77 29.99 7.94
CA LEU A 124 -3.75 30.61 6.61
C LEU A 124 -2.66 30.02 5.71
N SER A 125 -2.04 28.91 6.09
CA SER A 125 -0.89 28.33 5.38
C SER A 125 -1.22 27.79 3.98
N LYS A 126 -2.50 27.69 3.63
CA LYS A 126 -2.97 27.41 2.26
C LYS A 126 -3.21 28.67 1.42
N GLU A 127 -3.37 29.83 2.07
CA GLU A 127 -3.64 31.11 1.42
C GLU A 127 -2.35 31.88 1.10
N PHE A 128 -1.30 31.66 1.89
CA PHE A 128 0.00 32.32 1.73
C PHE A 128 1.11 31.32 1.44
N THR A 129 1.91 31.63 0.43
CA THR A 129 3.14 30.92 0.09
C THR A 129 4.31 31.75 0.59
N VAL A 130 5.26 31.14 1.29
CA VAL A 130 6.48 31.82 1.70
C VAL A 130 7.61 31.41 0.76
N VAL A 131 8.36 32.38 0.27
CA VAL A 131 9.52 32.19 -0.60
C VAL A 131 10.72 32.77 0.10
N THR A 132 11.84 32.06 0.12
CA THR A 132 13.07 32.56 0.72
C THR A 132 14.22 32.50 -0.22
N TYR A 133 15.04 33.53 -0.19
CA TYR A 133 16.19 33.63 -1.07
C TYR A 133 17.36 34.29 -0.38
N THR A 134 18.54 33.84 -0.76
CA THR A 134 19.83 34.49 -0.50
C THR A 134 20.33 35.14 -1.79
N GLY A 135 21.42 35.90 -1.73
CA GLY A 135 22.02 36.53 -2.91
C GLY A 135 22.41 35.55 -4.04
N THR A 136 22.40 34.24 -3.79
CA THR A 136 22.81 33.19 -4.74
C THR A 136 21.76 32.13 -5.03
N SER A 137 20.64 32.07 -4.31
CA SER A 137 19.60 31.06 -4.55
C SER A 137 18.23 31.51 -4.06
N SER A 138 17.17 31.06 -4.73
CA SER A 138 15.77 31.23 -4.31
C SER A 138 15.10 29.88 -4.13
N GLN A 139 14.37 29.72 -3.03
CA GLN A 139 13.62 28.53 -2.69
C GLN A 139 12.18 28.89 -2.33
N ILE A 140 11.23 28.21 -2.95
CA ILE A 140 9.84 28.23 -2.51
C ILE A 140 9.76 27.35 -1.26
N ILE A 141 9.30 27.92 -0.14
CA ILE A 141 9.03 27.16 1.06
C ILE A 141 7.63 26.61 0.93
N GLU A 142 7.54 25.30 0.70
CA GLU A 142 6.27 24.63 0.88
C GLU A 142 5.93 24.57 2.37
N TYR A 143 4.69 24.90 2.70
CA TYR A 143 4.16 24.65 4.02
C TYR A 143 4.22 23.14 4.27
N VAL A 144 5.13 22.73 5.15
CA VAL A 144 5.13 21.38 5.69
C VAL A 144 4.19 21.45 6.89
N PRO A 145 2.93 20.98 6.79
CA PRO A 145 2.12 20.85 7.98
C PRO A 145 2.95 20.07 9.00
N ALA A 146 3.02 20.56 10.24
CA ALA A 146 3.61 19.78 11.32
C ALA A 146 3.10 18.35 11.15
N PRO A 147 4.00 17.35 10.94
CA PRO A 147 3.54 15.99 10.77
C PRO A 147 2.62 15.73 11.96
N PRO A 148 1.41 15.18 11.75
CA PRO A 148 0.55 14.86 12.88
C PRO A 148 1.45 14.14 13.89
N SER A 149 1.52 14.68 15.11
CA SER A 149 2.54 14.36 16.13
C SER A 149 2.47 12.92 16.66
N SER A 150 1.86 12.04 15.89
CA SER A 150 2.11 10.62 15.89
C SER A 150 2.11 10.18 14.43
N PHE A 151 3.28 9.88 13.86
CA PHE A 151 3.34 8.89 12.80
C PHE A 151 2.82 7.61 13.44
N ASN A 152 1.51 7.42 13.34
CA ASN A 152 0.81 6.41 14.09
C ASN A 152 1.19 5.08 13.45
N TRP A 153 2.20 4.43 14.02
CA TRP A 153 2.74 3.14 13.57
C TRP A 153 1.64 2.10 13.32
N TRP A 154 0.46 2.30 13.91
CA TRP A 154 -0.77 1.56 13.62
C TRP A 154 -1.06 1.43 12.11
N PHE A 155 -0.82 2.46 11.29
CA PHE A 155 -1.05 2.36 9.84
C PHE A 155 -0.09 1.39 9.13
N VAL A 156 1.08 1.11 9.71
CA VAL A 156 2.01 0.08 9.24
C VAL A 156 1.69 -1.27 9.87
N TRP A 157 1.36 -1.30 11.17
CA TRP A 157 1.07 -2.55 11.88
C TRP A 157 -0.24 -3.21 11.45
N ILE A 158 -1.31 -2.45 11.19
CA ILE A 158 -2.61 -3.00 10.78
C ILE A 158 -2.50 -3.86 9.50
N PRO A 159 -1.92 -3.38 8.39
CA PRO A 159 -1.77 -4.20 7.19
C PRO A 159 -0.81 -5.37 7.42
N LEU A 160 0.26 -5.18 8.21
CA LEU A 160 1.27 -6.22 8.46
C LEU A 160 0.70 -7.37 9.31
N VAL A 161 -0.06 -7.06 10.35
CA VAL A 161 -0.81 -8.04 11.15
C VAL A 161 -1.88 -8.73 10.30
N GLY A 162 -2.57 -7.99 9.43
CA GLY A 162 -3.54 -8.54 8.48
C GLY A 162 -2.92 -9.58 7.54
N ILE A 163 -1.73 -9.29 6.98
CA ILE A 163 -0.99 -10.21 6.11
C ILE A 163 -0.56 -11.46 6.87
N VAL A 164 -0.02 -11.32 8.09
CA VAL A 164 0.40 -12.45 8.92
C VAL A 164 -0.78 -13.37 9.24
N LEU A 165 -1.92 -12.81 9.67
CA LEU A 165 -3.13 -13.59 9.96
C LEU A 165 -3.67 -14.30 8.72
N PHE A 166 -3.61 -13.66 7.55
CA PHE A 166 -4.02 -14.25 6.29
C PHE A 166 -3.14 -15.45 5.88
N VAL A 167 -1.82 -15.33 6.03
CA VAL A 167 -0.88 -16.44 5.76
C VAL A 167 -1.12 -17.62 6.70
N VAL A 168 -1.35 -17.36 7.99
CA VAL A 168 -1.69 -18.40 8.98
C VAL A 168 -3.01 -19.09 8.61
N TYR A 169 -4.05 -18.32 8.25
CA TYR A 169 -5.33 -18.87 7.81
C TYR A 169 -5.19 -19.75 6.57
N LEU A 170 -4.44 -19.30 5.55
CA LEU A 170 -4.18 -20.10 4.35
C LEU A 170 -3.41 -21.39 4.66
N ARG A 171 -2.40 -21.34 5.54
CA ARG A 171 -1.67 -22.54 5.99
C ARG A 171 -2.59 -23.55 6.66
N ILE A 172 -3.48 -23.08 7.54
CA ILE A 172 -4.49 -23.91 8.20
C ILE A 172 -5.41 -24.55 7.15
N LEU A 173 -5.94 -23.76 6.22
CA LEU A 173 -6.88 -24.22 5.19
C LEU A 173 -6.23 -25.24 4.23
N VAL A 174 -4.98 -25.03 3.83
CA VAL A 174 -4.21 -25.99 3.01
C VAL A 174 -3.96 -27.28 3.77
N SER A 175 -3.64 -27.22 5.07
CA SER A 175 -3.44 -28.40 5.91
C SER A 175 -4.73 -29.22 6.03
N TYR A 176 -5.86 -28.56 6.35
CA TYR A 176 -7.18 -29.19 6.36
C TYR A 176 -7.56 -29.81 5.01
N ARG A 177 -7.16 -29.21 3.89
CA ARG A 177 -7.50 -29.71 2.55
C ARG A 177 -6.62 -30.86 2.08
N LYS A 178 -5.32 -30.87 2.45
CA LYS A 178 -4.40 -31.98 2.14
C LYS A 178 -4.70 -33.23 2.96
N GLU A 179 -5.30 -33.07 4.14
CA GLU A 179 -5.54 -34.18 5.08
C GLU A 179 -7.05 -34.52 5.22
N GLY A 180 -7.89 -33.90 4.39
CA GLY A 180 -9.33 -34.09 4.40
C GLY A 180 -9.78 -35.46 3.87
N ILE A 181 -9.95 -36.41 4.80
CA ILE A 181 -11.22 -37.13 5.09
C ILE A 181 -10.98 -38.33 6.07
N ALA A 182 -9.74 -38.80 6.29
CA ALA A 182 -9.50 -40.07 7.01
C ALA A 182 -8.72 -39.99 8.34
N THR A 183 -8.47 -38.82 8.93
CA THR A 183 -7.59 -38.73 10.12
C THR A 183 -8.29 -39.03 11.45
N ARG A 184 -9.62 -39.21 11.45
CA ARG A 184 -10.39 -39.56 12.64
C ARG A 184 -10.46 -41.07 12.80
N CYS A 185 -9.99 -41.59 13.93
CA CYS A 185 -10.09 -43.02 14.20
C CYS A 185 -11.57 -43.44 14.33
N PRO A 186 -12.06 -44.41 13.56
CA PRO A 186 -13.47 -44.82 13.60
C PRO A 186 -13.88 -45.44 14.96
N LYS A 187 -12.90 -45.97 15.73
CA LYS A 187 -13.16 -46.57 17.04
C LYS A 187 -13.13 -45.56 18.19
N CYS A 188 -12.07 -44.74 18.30
CA CYS A 188 -11.87 -43.84 19.45
C CYS A 188 -12.18 -42.37 19.17
N ASN A 189 -12.58 -42.05 17.94
CA ASN A 189 -13.02 -40.71 17.50
C ASN A 189 -11.97 -39.59 17.65
N LYS A 190 -10.73 -39.91 18.01
CA LYS A 190 -9.61 -38.97 18.10
C LYS A 190 -9.14 -38.57 16.70
N TRP A 191 -8.85 -37.28 16.55
CA TRP A 191 -8.28 -36.69 15.34
C TRP A 191 -6.78 -36.96 15.24
N TRP A 192 -6.25 -36.91 14.01
CA TRP A 192 -4.81 -37.10 13.75
C TRP A 192 -4.28 -38.44 14.27
N ALA A 193 -5.16 -39.44 14.33
CA ALA A 193 -4.89 -40.71 14.97
C ALA A 193 -4.28 -41.75 14.03
N GLN A 194 -4.40 -41.51 12.72
CA GLN A 194 -4.00 -42.39 11.63
C GLN A 194 -2.47 -42.47 11.51
N VAL A 195 -1.96 -43.70 11.47
CA VAL A 195 -0.59 -44.05 11.10
C VAL A 195 -0.68 -45.03 9.92
N ASP A 196 0.14 -44.81 8.90
CA ASP A 196 0.17 -45.63 7.68
C ASP A 196 0.97 -46.92 7.92
N ASP A 197 0.33 -48.06 7.72
CA ASP A 197 0.94 -49.40 7.80
C ASP A 197 1.41 -49.92 6.42
N GLY A 198 1.12 -49.18 5.36
CA GLY A 198 1.47 -49.52 3.98
C GLY A 198 0.27 -49.59 3.04
N SER A 199 0.59 -49.71 1.76
CA SER A 199 -0.38 -49.75 0.66
C SER A 199 -0.19 -50.98 -0.22
N GLU A 200 -1.29 -51.54 -0.70
CA GLU A 200 -1.32 -52.64 -1.66
C GLU A 200 -2.20 -52.27 -2.86
N VAL A 201 -1.74 -52.55 -4.09
CA VAL A 201 -2.54 -52.31 -5.30
C VAL A 201 -3.52 -53.48 -5.48
N ILE A 202 -4.82 -53.19 -5.42
CA ILE A 202 -5.88 -54.20 -5.46
C ILE A 202 -6.39 -54.45 -6.88
N SER A 203 -6.35 -53.42 -7.72
CA SER A 203 -6.81 -53.48 -9.10
C SER A 203 -6.09 -52.43 -9.93
N ALA A 204 -5.63 -52.83 -11.11
CA ALA A 204 -5.06 -51.92 -12.10
C ALA A 204 -5.74 -52.17 -13.43
N GLY A 205 -6.07 -51.09 -14.13
CA GLY A 205 -6.76 -51.16 -15.41
C GLY A 205 -6.40 -49.99 -16.30
N HIS A 206 -6.94 -50.04 -17.51
CA HIS A 206 -6.89 -48.94 -18.45
C HIS A 206 -8.26 -48.73 -19.08
N TYR A 207 -8.57 -47.49 -19.43
CA TYR A 207 -9.70 -47.19 -20.29
C TYR A 207 -9.25 -46.27 -21.42
N GLN A 208 -9.89 -46.40 -22.57
CA GLN A 208 -9.67 -45.49 -23.70
C GLN A 208 -10.53 -44.24 -23.50
N GLY A 209 -9.87 -43.08 -23.47
CA GLY A 209 -10.48 -41.77 -23.49
C GLY A 209 -10.13 -41.01 -24.77
N TYR A 210 -10.65 -39.80 -24.88
CA TYR A 210 -10.25 -38.85 -25.91
C TYR A 210 -9.84 -37.56 -25.22
N GLU A 211 -8.65 -37.06 -25.51
CA GLU A 211 -8.22 -35.73 -25.08
C GLU A 211 -8.38 -34.73 -26.23
N ARG A 212 -8.74 -33.50 -25.87
CA ARG A 212 -8.89 -32.41 -26.82
C ARG A 212 -7.57 -31.67 -26.94
N GLU A 213 -6.94 -31.76 -28.10
CA GLU A 213 -5.77 -30.95 -28.44
C GLU A 213 -6.16 -29.87 -29.45
N TYR A 214 -5.56 -28.69 -29.33
CA TYR A 214 -5.77 -27.59 -30.27
C TYR A 214 -4.62 -27.58 -31.26
N VAL A 215 -4.94 -27.83 -32.54
CA VAL A 215 -3.98 -27.82 -33.63
C VAL A 215 -4.23 -26.56 -34.46
N THR A 216 -3.16 -25.80 -34.70
CA THR A 216 -3.17 -24.63 -35.56
C THR A 216 -2.76 -25.05 -36.97
N ASP A 217 -3.69 -24.98 -37.92
CA ASP A 217 -3.39 -25.17 -39.33
C ASP A 217 -2.97 -23.83 -39.95
N THR A 218 -1.80 -23.79 -40.60
CA THR A 218 -1.30 -22.60 -41.29
C THR A 218 -1.66 -22.66 -42.78
N HIS A 219 -2.23 -21.59 -43.32
CA HIS A 219 -2.63 -21.48 -44.72
C HIS A 219 -1.58 -20.69 -45.51
N TYR A 220 -1.20 -21.20 -46.67
CA TYR A 220 -0.24 -20.56 -47.56
C TYR A 220 -0.88 -20.24 -48.90
N ASP A 221 -0.50 -19.12 -49.52
CA ASP A 221 -0.87 -18.82 -50.90
C ASP A 221 -0.05 -19.62 -51.92
N LYS A 222 -0.30 -19.37 -53.20
CA LYS A 222 0.37 -20.04 -54.32
C LYS A 222 1.87 -19.75 -54.39
N ASP A 223 2.31 -18.64 -53.79
CA ASP A 223 3.71 -18.21 -53.72
C ASP A 223 4.39 -18.67 -52.42
N ARG A 224 3.69 -19.53 -51.64
CA ARG A 224 4.08 -20.05 -50.33
C ARG A 224 4.23 -19.00 -49.24
N GLN A 225 3.60 -17.84 -49.38
CA GLN A 225 3.51 -16.87 -48.30
C GLN A 225 2.37 -17.24 -47.35
N GLU A 226 2.63 -17.11 -46.05
CA GLU A 226 1.63 -17.37 -45.02
C GLU A 226 0.50 -16.35 -45.09
N THR A 227 -0.73 -16.82 -45.25
CA THR A 227 -1.93 -15.98 -45.41
C THR A 227 -2.80 -15.95 -44.16
N GLY A 228 -2.58 -16.87 -43.22
CA GLY A 228 -3.24 -16.89 -41.92
C GLY A 228 -3.22 -18.26 -41.27
N THR A 229 -3.80 -18.35 -40.09
CA THR A 229 -3.92 -19.60 -39.33
C THR A 229 -5.37 -19.87 -38.94
N THR A 230 -5.70 -21.15 -38.73
CA THR A 230 -6.99 -21.58 -38.18
C THR A 230 -6.76 -22.60 -37.09
N ASP A 231 -7.28 -22.32 -35.90
CA ASP A 231 -7.25 -23.27 -34.80
C ASP A 231 -8.45 -24.20 -34.88
N ARG A 232 -8.19 -25.51 -34.80
CA ARG A 232 -9.26 -26.51 -34.61
C ARG A 232 -8.94 -27.43 -33.45
N ALA A 233 -9.99 -27.83 -32.74
CA ALA A 233 -9.90 -28.84 -31.70
C ALA A 233 -9.98 -30.24 -32.32
N VAL A 234 -8.95 -31.05 -32.10
CA VAL A 234 -8.90 -32.47 -32.51
C VAL A 234 -9.03 -33.34 -31.26
N LEU A 235 -9.79 -34.44 -31.37
CA LEU A 235 -9.88 -35.45 -30.31
C LEU A 235 -8.88 -36.56 -30.61
N ILE A 236 -7.91 -36.75 -29.72
CA ILE A 236 -6.87 -37.78 -29.86
C ILE A 236 -7.20 -38.90 -28.88
N PRO A 237 -7.23 -40.17 -29.32
CA PRO A 237 -7.45 -41.29 -28.42
C PRO A 237 -6.28 -41.41 -27.44
N THR A 238 -6.57 -41.35 -26.15
CA THR A 238 -5.59 -41.45 -25.07
C THR A 238 -5.93 -42.64 -24.18
N THR A 239 -4.91 -43.40 -23.78
CA THR A 239 -5.08 -44.51 -22.84
C THR A 239 -4.83 -43.98 -21.44
N HIS A 240 -5.85 -44.00 -20.60
CA HIS A 240 -5.73 -43.62 -19.19
C HIS A 240 -5.53 -44.86 -18.34
N TYR A 241 -4.45 -44.87 -17.58
CA TYR A 241 -4.16 -45.91 -16.60
C TYR A 241 -4.73 -45.52 -15.24
N TYR A 242 -5.34 -46.46 -14.54
CA TYR A 242 -5.75 -46.28 -13.16
C TYR A 242 -5.30 -47.47 -12.31
N SER A 243 -4.96 -47.18 -11.06
CA SER A 243 -4.64 -48.17 -10.04
C SER A 243 -5.42 -47.84 -8.77
N ILE A 244 -6.27 -48.77 -8.34
CA ILE A 244 -6.96 -48.70 -7.05
C ILE A 244 -6.03 -49.33 -6.01
N SER A 245 -5.68 -48.57 -4.97
CA SER A 245 -4.82 -49.04 -3.90
C SER A 245 -5.58 -49.12 -2.58
N ARG A 246 -5.42 -50.22 -1.85
CA ARG A 246 -5.86 -50.37 -0.46
C ARG A 246 -4.74 -49.87 0.44
N TYR A 247 -5.07 -48.90 1.26
CA TYR A 247 -4.19 -48.40 2.29
C TYR A 247 -4.62 -49.00 3.63
N SER A 248 -3.65 -49.52 4.37
CA SER A 248 -3.86 -50.04 5.72
C SER A 248 -3.39 -49.01 6.74
N TYR A 249 -4.19 -48.79 7.77
CA TYR A 249 -3.89 -47.82 8.81
C TYR A 249 -4.10 -48.40 10.19
N HIS A 250 -3.36 -47.90 11.17
CA HIS A 250 -3.66 -48.12 12.58
C HIS A 250 -3.80 -46.81 13.36
N CYS A 251 -4.51 -46.88 14.49
CA CYS A 251 -4.67 -45.77 15.41
C CYS A 251 -3.51 -45.72 16.39
N LYS A 252 -2.74 -44.63 16.43
CA LYS A 252 -1.67 -44.45 17.43
C LYS A 252 -2.14 -44.40 18.88
N PHE A 253 -3.44 -44.14 19.12
CA PHE A 253 -4.00 -44.01 20.47
C PHE A 253 -4.68 -45.29 20.99
N CYS A 254 -5.34 -46.06 20.12
CA CYS A 254 -6.10 -47.24 20.53
C CYS A 254 -5.74 -48.52 19.77
N GLY A 255 -4.75 -48.45 18.87
CA GLY A 255 -4.26 -49.59 18.08
C GLY A 255 -5.25 -50.13 17.04
N HIS A 256 -6.46 -49.56 16.93
CA HIS A 256 -7.46 -50.04 15.99
C HIS A 256 -6.97 -49.91 14.54
N LYS A 257 -7.08 -50.99 13.77
CA LYS A 257 -6.70 -51.05 12.37
C LYS A 257 -7.92 -50.91 11.46
N TRP A 258 -7.77 -50.18 10.36
CA TRP A 258 -8.79 -50.05 9.32
C TRP A 258 -8.13 -49.89 7.95
N THR A 259 -8.88 -50.16 6.89
CA THR A 259 -8.42 -50.04 5.50
C THR A 259 -9.26 -49.01 4.75
N ALA A 260 -8.66 -48.29 3.81
CA ALA A 260 -9.38 -47.43 2.87
C ALA A 260 -8.88 -47.65 1.44
N GLU A 261 -9.79 -47.63 0.47
CA GLU A 261 -9.48 -47.78 -0.95
C GLU A 261 -9.46 -46.38 -1.60
N ARG A 262 -8.42 -46.09 -2.39
CA ARG A 262 -8.28 -44.84 -3.17
C ARG A 262 -7.83 -45.13 -4.59
#